data_AF-A0A7G6WPY8-F1
#
_entry.id   AF-A0A7G6WPY8-F1
#
_cell.length_a   1.000
_cell.length_b   1.000
_cell.length_c   1.000
_cell.angle_alpha   90.00
_cell.angle_beta   90.00
_cell.angle_gamma   90.00
#
_symmetry.space_group_name_H-M   'P 1'
#
loop_
_entity.id
_entity.type
_entity.pdbx_description
1 polymer ?
#
loop_
_entity_poly.entity_id
_entity_poly.type
_entity_poly.pdbx_seq_one_letter_code
_entity_poly.pdbx_strand_id
1 'polypeptide(L)'
;MNLFIKLLGTAISLGAGFVGTKMVNTVWEKSTGRKAPTGKDEDTPTSLRSALTFALISASVSTIIQVLANRGTQRAITRFAKSQDIV
;
A
#
# COMPACT_ATOMS: atom_id res chain seq x y z
N MET A 1 2.62 4.19 -27.63
CA MET A 1 2.63 4.57 -26.19
C MET A 1 4.07 4.86 -25.77
N ASN A 2 4.38 6.12 -25.44
CA ASN A 2 5.75 6.62 -25.31
C ASN A 2 6.56 5.87 -24.25
N LEU A 3 7.77 5.42 -24.64
CA LEU A 3 8.74 4.72 -23.79
C LEU A 3 9.08 5.53 -22.52
N PHE A 4 9.04 6.87 -22.63
CA PHE A 4 9.21 7.80 -21.52
C PHE A 4 8.17 7.62 -20.40
N ILE A 5 6.90 7.43 -20.75
CA ILE A 5 5.82 7.21 -19.76
C ILE A 5 6.01 5.86 -19.07
N LYS A 6 6.47 4.84 -19.80
CA LYS A 6 6.82 3.55 -19.21
C LYS A 6 7.96 3.68 -18.21
N LEU A 7 9.04 4.38 -18.56
CA LEU A 7 10.19 4.57 -17.67
C LEU A 7 9.82 5.39 -16.42
N LEU A 8 9.04 6.46 -16.58
CA LEU A 8 8.49 7.23 -15.46
C LEU A 8 7.60 6.36 -14.57
N GLY A 9 6.69 5.59 -15.17
CA GLY A 9 5.83 4.65 -14.44
C GLY A 9 6.63 3.60 -13.67
N THR A 10 7.69 3.04 -14.26
CA THR A 10 8.61 2.12 -13.59
C THR A 10 9.36 2.79 -12.45
N ALA A 11 9.92 3.99 -12.66
CA ALA A 11 10.65 4.73 -11.63
C ALA A 11 9.75 5.08 -10.43
N ILE A 12 8.53 5.53 -10.70
CA ILE A 12 7.51 5.81 -9.69
C ILE A 12 7.12 4.52 -8.95
N SER A 13 6.95 3.40 -9.66
CA SER A 13 6.60 2.12 -9.03
C SER A 13 7.71 1.60 -8.11
N LEU A 14 8.96 1.70 -8.54
CA LEU A 14 10.12 1.33 -7.72
C LEU A 14 10.24 2.24 -6.49
N GLY A 15 10.08 3.56 -6.66
CA GLY A 15 10.07 4.52 -5.56
C GLY A 15 8.94 4.29 -4.57
N ALA A 16 7.73 4.01 -5.07
CA ALA A 16 6.57 3.67 -4.26
C ALA A 16 6.78 2.35 -3.49
N GLY A 17 7.39 1.35 -4.12
CA GLY A 17 7.76 0.10 -3.45
C GLY A 17 8.76 0.30 -2.31
N PHE A 18 9.79 1.12 -2.51
CA PHE A 18 10.79 1.43 -1.48
C PHE A 18 10.19 2.22 -0.31
N VAL A 19 9.46 3.30 -0.60
CA VAL A 19 8.82 4.13 0.42
C VAL A 19 7.72 3.36 1.15
N GLY A 20 6.91 2.59 0.41
CA GLY A 20 5.86 1.75 0.96
C GLY A 20 6.39 0.70 1.92
N THR A 21 7.46 -0.01 1.54
CA THR A 21 8.11 -1.01 2.41
C THR A 21 8.62 -0.38 3.70
N LYS A 22 9.27 0.78 3.62
CA LYS A 22 9.77 1.49 4.80
C LYS A 22 8.63 1.93 5.72
N MET A 23 7.56 2.49 5.14
CA MET A 23 6.40 2.95 5.89
C MET A 23 5.68 1.79 6.61
N VAL A 24 5.47 0.68 5.91
CA VAL A 24 4.87 -0.53 6.48
C VAL A 24 5.74 -1.06 7.63
N ASN A 25 7.05 -1.16 7.44
CA ASN A 25 7.98 -1.62 8.48
C ASN A 25 7.95 -0.71 9.72
N THR A 26 7.96 0.61 9.55
CA THR A 26 7.90 1.57 10.67
C THR A 26 6.56 1.52 11.40
N VAL A 27 5.44 1.41 10.68
CA VAL A 27 4.12 1.28 11.31
C VAL A 27 4.02 -0.04 12.07
N TRP A 28 4.58 -1.12 11.51
CA TRP A 28 4.59 -2.43 12.14
C TRP A 28 5.43 -2.46 13.42
N GLU A 29 6.66 -1.95 13.36
CA GLU A 29 7.56 -1.85 14.51
C GLU A 29 6.96 -0.98 15.62
N LYS A 30 6.31 0.13 15.24
CA LYS A 30 5.62 1.02 16.20
C LYS A 30 4.39 0.37 16.84
N SER A 31 3.66 -0.47 16.10
CA SER A 31 2.43 -1.12 16.59
C SER A 31 2.71 -2.38 17.40
N THR A 32 3.67 -3.20 16.97
CA THR A 32 3.95 -4.52 17.56
C THR A 32 5.20 -4.57 18.43
N GLY A 33 6.04 -3.53 18.40
CA GLY A 33 7.31 -3.48 19.14
C GLY A 33 8.38 -4.46 18.63
N ARG A 34 8.12 -5.14 17.51
CA ARG A 34 9.00 -6.12 16.88
C ARG A 34 9.21 -5.77 15.41
N LYS A 35 10.38 -6.11 14.86
CA LYS A 35 10.65 -5.94 13.44
C LYS A 35 9.59 -6.68 12.62
N ALA A 36 9.13 -6.04 11.54
CA ALA A 36 8.18 -6.65 10.62
C ALA A 36 8.76 -7.97 10.09
N PRO A 37 7.97 -9.06 10.07
CA PRO A 37 8.41 -10.34 9.53
C PRO A 37 8.61 -10.17 8.02
N THR A 38 9.81 -9.77 7.63
CA THR A 38 10.31 -10.01 6.28
C THR A 38 10.49 -11.51 6.21
N GLY A 39 9.75 -12.22 5.37
CA GLY A 39 9.69 -13.70 5.31
C GLY A 39 10.99 -14.44 4.95
N LYS A 40 12.13 -13.97 5.47
CA LYS A 40 13.44 -14.61 5.51
C LYS A 40 13.68 -15.39 6.80
N ASP A 41 12.87 -15.16 7.84
CA ASP A 41 12.97 -15.92 9.08
C ASP A 41 11.84 -16.96 9.14
N GLU A 42 12.23 -18.19 9.46
CA GLU A 42 11.42 -19.39 9.66
C GLU A 42 10.42 -19.29 10.82
N ASP A 43 9.94 -18.11 11.16
CA ASP A 43 8.86 -17.93 12.13
C ASP A 43 7.52 -18.07 11.42
N THR A 44 7.27 -19.27 10.88
CA THR A 44 5.91 -19.74 10.62
C THR A 44 5.25 -19.89 11.98
N PRO A 45 4.35 -18.98 12.40
CA PRO A 45 3.69 -19.17 13.67
C PRO A 45 2.55 -20.14 13.39
N THR A 46 2.84 -21.43 13.56
CA THR A 46 1.93 -22.58 13.59
C THR A 46 0.90 -22.43 14.72
N SER A 47 0.11 -21.35 14.70
CA SER A 47 -0.96 -21.11 15.65
C SER A 47 -2.11 -20.33 15.00
N LEU A 48 -3.35 -20.76 15.25
CA LEU A 48 -4.55 -20.13 14.69
C LEU A 48 -4.67 -18.63 15.10
N ARG A 49 -4.13 -18.27 16.26
CA ARG A 49 -4.12 -16.88 16.76
C ARG A 49 -3.25 -15.96 15.91
N SER A 50 -2.03 -16.36 15.56
CA SER A 50 -1.14 -15.53 14.73
C SER A 50 -1.70 -15.33 13.32
N ALA A 51 -2.31 -16.37 12.75
CA ALA A 51 -3.02 -16.28 11.47
C ALA A 51 -4.20 -15.29 11.54
N LEU A 52 -5.02 -15.36 12.60
CA LEU A 52 -6.14 -14.43 12.81
C LEU A 52 -5.66 -12.98 13.02
N THR A 53 -4.61 -12.77 13.82
CA THR A 53 -4.05 -11.43 14.05
C THR A 53 -3.46 -10.86 12.76
N PHE A 54 -2.74 -11.67 11.98
CA PHE A 54 -2.22 -11.27 10.68
C PHE A 54 -3.34 -10.94 9.69
N ALA A 55 -4.39 -11.78 9.63
CA ALA A 55 -5.54 -11.56 8.77
C ALA A 55 -6.30 -10.29 9.15
N LEU A 56 -6.51 -10.03 10.44
CA LEU A 56 -7.23 -8.86 10.93
C LEU A 56 -6.44 -7.57 10.67
N ILE A 57 -5.12 -7.58 10.88
CA ILE A 57 -4.25 -6.46 10.54
C ILE A 57 -4.22 -6.25 9.03
N SER A 58 -4.04 -7.32 8.24
CA SER A 58 -4.02 -7.26 6.78
C SER A 58 -5.33 -6.73 6.20
N ALA A 59 -6.47 -7.19 6.73
CA ALA A 59 -7.78 -6.71 6.35
C ALA A 59 -7.92 -5.22 6.68
N SER A 60 -7.54 -4.80 7.89
CA SER A 60 -7.58 -3.39 8.32
C SER A 60 -6.75 -2.49 7.42
N VAL A 61 -5.53 -2.89 7.09
CA VAL A 61 -4.65 -2.15 6.17
C VAL A 61 -5.26 -2.10 4.77
N SER A 62 -5.79 -3.23 4.28
CA SER A 62 -6.43 -3.31 2.97
C SER A 62 -7.65 -2.38 2.87
N THR A 63 -8.49 -2.32 3.91
CA THR A 63 -9.64 -1.41 3.95
C THR A 63 -9.19 0.04 3.97
N ILE A 64 -8.16 0.40 4.72
CA ILE A 64 -7.62 1.77 4.73
C ILE A 64 -7.13 2.16 3.33
N ILE A 65 -6.35 1.28 2.67
CA ILE A 65 -5.87 1.50 1.30
C ILE A 65 -7.05 1.65 0.34
N GLN A 66 -8.06 0.78 0.42
CA GLN A 66 -9.25 0.85 -0.44
C GLN A 66 -10.03 2.15 -0.23
N VAL A 67 -10.22 2.60 1.01
CA VAL A 67 -10.91 3.86 1.30
C VAL A 67 -10.11 5.06 0.78
N LEU A 68 -8.79 5.07 0.99
CA LEU A 68 -7.92 6.14 0.48
C LEU A 68 -7.88 6.15 -1.04
N ALA A 69 -7.76 4.98 -1.66
CA ALA A 69 -7.74 4.81 -3.11
C ALA A 69 -9.09 5.23 -3.70
N ASN A 70 -10.21 4.75 -3.17
CA ASN A 70 -11.54 5.14 -3.65
C ASN A 70 -11.77 6.64 -3.49
N ARG A 71 -11.42 7.24 -2.34
CA ARG A 71 -11.55 8.69 -2.13
C ARG A 71 -10.60 9.50 -3.02
N GLY A 72 -9.36 9.03 -3.19
CA GLY A 72 -8.35 9.67 -4.02
C GLY A 72 -8.73 9.61 -5.50
N THR A 73 -9.16 8.45 -5.97
CA THR A 73 -9.68 8.22 -7.32
C THR A 73 -10.92 9.07 -7.57
N GLN A 74 -11.89 9.11 -6.66
CA GLN A 74 -13.05 10.00 -6.82
C GLN A 74 -12.64 11.47 -6.90
N ARG A 75 -11.74 11.94 -6.03
CA ARG A 75 -11.20 13.32 -6.11
C ARG A 75 -10.47 13.60 -7.42
N ALA A 76 -9.67 12.65 -7.91
CA ALA A 76 -8.98 12.77 -9.18
C ALA A 76 -9.99 12.83 -10.32
N ILE A 77 -10.96 11.91 -10.37
CA ILE A 77 -12.03 11.88 -11.35
C ILE A 77 -12.82 13.19 -11.34
N THR A 78 -13.25 13.72 -10.18
CA THR A 78 -13.95 15.01 -10.13
C THR A 78 -13.08 16.15 -10.67
N ARG A 79 -11.77 16.12 -10.40
CA ARG A 79 -10.83 17.14 -10.87
C ARG A 79 -10.57 17.04 -12.38
N PHE A 80 -10.55 15.83 -12.93
CA PHE A 80 -10.45 15.57 -14.36
C PHE A 80 -11.76 15.86 -15.10
N ALA A 81 -12.91 15.47 -14.54
CA ALA A 81 -14.24 15.76 -15.08
C ALA A 81 -14.51 17.28 -15.13
N LYS A 82 -14.13 18.02 -14.09
CA LYS A 82 -14.20 19.49 -14.08
C LYS A 82 -13.32 20.14 -15.17
N SER A 83 -12.25 19.46 -15.61
CA SER A 83 -11.39 19.92 -16.69
C SER A 83 -11.92 19.56 -18.08
N GLN A 84 -12.86 18.62 -18.18
CA GLN A 84 -13.43 18.15 -19.44
C GLN A 84 -14.71 18.92 -19.83
N ASP A 85 -15.40 19.54 -18.87
CA ASP A 85 -16.57 20.42 -19.09
C ASP A 85 -16.21 21.85 -19.56
N ILE A 86 -14.92 22.18 -19.64
CA ILE A 86 -14.40 23.50 -20.07
C ILE A 86 -13.67 23.43 -21.42
N VAL A 87 -13.97 22.42 -22.25
CA VAL A 87 -13.47 22.29 -23.63
C VAL A 87 -14.62 22.18 -24.62
#